data_AF-A0A443S5X4-F1
#
_entry.id   AF-A0A443S5X4-F1
#
_cell.length_a   1.000
_cell.length_b   1.000
_cell.length_c   1.000
_cell.angle_alpha   90.00
_cell.angle_beta   90.00
_cell.angle_gamma   90.00
#
_symmetry.space_group_name_H-M   'P 1'
#
loop_
_entity.id
_entity.type
_entity.pdbx_description
1 polymer ?
#
loop_
_entity_poly.entity_id
_entity_poly.type
_entity_poly.pdbx_seq_one_letter_code
_entity_poly.pdbx_strand_id
1 'polypeptide(L)'
;MEAADKDYICSLEKDHGIHRCQNLPVTRIGDRLCHGTAGKHVDNSPNETWCVNWSQYYTKCLPGGKNPFQGAISFDNVGMAWTAIFLVISLEGWTEIMYYVQDAHSFWDWIYFVLLIV
;
A
#
# COMPACT_ATOMS: atom_id res chain seq x y z
N MET A 1 -5.66 17.68 -8.43
CA MET A 1 -4.45 17.32 -7.67
C MET A 1 -4.42 15.81 -7.65
N GLU A 2 -3.58 15.24 -8.51
CA GLU A 2 -3.46 13.82 -8.78
C GLU A 2 -3.20 13.09 -7.47
N ALA A 3 -4.14 12.26 -7.03
CA ALA A 3 -3.81 11.21 -6.09
C ALA A 3 -2.89 10.28 -6.88
N ALA A 4 -1.59 10.57 -6.85
CA ALA A 4 -0.59 9.59 -7.18
C ALA A 4 -0.99 8.32 -6.44
N ASP A 5 -1.21 7.29 -7.24
CA ASP A 5 -1.56 5.92 -6.87
C ASP A 5 -0.74 5.51 -5.64
N LYS A 6 -1.28 5.74 -4.43
CA LYS A 6 -0.62 5.27 -3.21
C LYS A 6 -0.83 3.77 -3.21
N ASP A 7 0.21 3.05 -3.58
CA ASP A 7 0.25 1.60 -3.55
C ASP A 7 -0.26 1.12 -2.18
N TYR A 8 -1.33 0.33 -2.18
CA TYR A 8 -1.86 -0.23 -0.95
C TYR A 8 -0.96 -1.39 -0.52
N ILE A 9 -0.15 -1.17 0.51
CA ILE A 9 0.71 -2.20 1.08
C ILE A 9 -0.07 -2.95 2.16
N CYS A 10 -0.14 -4.27 2.03
CA CYS A 10 -0.74 -5.16 3.02
C CYS A 10 0.31 -5.81 3.90
N SER A 11 -0.06 -6.15 5.13
CA SER A 11 0.74 -6.94 6.06
C SER A 11 0.47 -8.44 5.88
N LEU A 12 1.53 -9.26 6.00
CA LEU A 12 1.39 -10.71 6.06
C LEU A 12 0.79 -11.15 7.41
N GLU A 13 0.20 -12.35 7.47
CA GLU A 13 -0.42 -12.86 8.71
C GLU A 13 0.56 -13.02 9.87
N LYS A 14 1.84 -13.24 9.56
CA LYS A 14 2.94 -13.33 10.55
C LYS A 14 3.36 -11.98 11.12
N ASP A 15 3.01 -10.90 10.42
CA ASP A 15 3.44 -9.55 10.74
C ASP A 15 2.26 -8.79 11.41
N HIS A 16 2.58 -7.66 12.04
CA HIS A 16 1.63 -6.85 12.83
C HIS A 16 1.42 -5.47 12.20
N GLY A 17 1.50 -5.40 10.87
CA GLY A 17 1.29 -4.16 10.12
C GLY A 17 -0.15 -3.69 10.19
N ILE A 18 -0.34 -2.39 9.98
CA ILE A 18 -1.64 -1.73 10.20
C ILE A 18 -2.66 -2.00 9.08
N HIS A 19 -2.20 -2.34 7.88
CA HIS A 19 -3.05 -2.58 6.72
C HIS A 19 -3.20 -4.08 6.44
N ARG A 20 -4.44 -4.53 6.28
CA ARG A 20 -4.80 -5.93 6.04
C ARG A 20 -5.77 -6.05 4.89
N CYS A 21 -5.73 -7.19 4.20
CA CYS A 21 -6.64 -7.50 3.09
C CYS A 21 -8.14 -7.45 3.47
N GLN A 22 -8.46 -7.51 4.76
CA GLN A 22 -9.83 -7.45 5.26
C GLN A 22 -10.39 -6.01 5.30
N ASN A 23 -9.51 -5.01 5.39
CA ASN A 23 -9.87 -3.61 5.58
C ASN A 23 -9.56 -2.76 4.35
N LEU A 24 -9.63 -3.34 3.14
CA LEU A 24 -9.46 -2.56 1.92
C LEU A 24 -10.60 -1.55 1.76
N PRO A 25 -10.28 -0.31 1.33
CA PRO A 25 -11.30 0.64 0.95
C PRO A 25 -12.12 0.11 -0.23
N VAL A 26 -13.41 0.39 -0.22
CA VAL A 26 -14.33 0.06 -1.31
C VAL A 26 -13.85 0.72 -2.60
N THR A 27 -13.89 -0.01 -3.72
CA THR A 27 -13.47 0.52 -5.02
C THR A 27 -14.27 1.77 -5.36
N ARG A 28 -13.58 2.84 -5.79
CA ARG A 28 -14.18 4.12 -6.14
C ARG A 28 -13.86 4.48 -7.59
N ILE A 29 -14.88 4.91 -8.34
CA ILE A 29 -14.74 5.41 -9.72
C ILE A 29 -15.17 6.87 -9.71
N GLY A 30 -14.22 7.79 -9.82
CA GLY A 30 -14.48 9.22 -9.61
C GLY A 30 -14.95 9.49 -8.17
N ASP A 31 -16.15 10.04 -7.99
CA ASP A 31 -16.76 10.29 -6.68
C ASP A 31 -17.60 9.11 -6.15
N ARG A 32 -17.80 8.07 -6.96
CA ARG A 32 -18.80 7.01 -6.70
C ARG A 32 -18.20 5.77 -6.04
N LEU A 33 -18.82 5.29 -4.96
CA LEU A 33 -18.50 4.02 -4.30
C LEU A 33 -19.18 2.84 -5.00
N CYS A 34 -18.41 1.79 -5.27
CA CYS A 34 -18.88 0.58 -5.95
C CYS A 34 -19.15 -0.53 -4.95
N HIS A 35 -20.41 -0.96 -4.82
CA HIS A 35 -20.82 -2.05 -3.93
C HIS A 35 -21.19 -3.33 -4.68
N GLY A 36 -21.00 -3.36 -6.01
CA GLY A 36 -21.43 -4.48 -6.83
C GLY A 36 -20.53 -5.70 -6.75
N THR A 37 -21.09 -6.87 -7.08
CA THR A 37 -20.34 -8.12 -7.24
C THR A 37 -20.14 -8.45 -8.71
N ALA A 38 -19.01 -9.06 -9.05
CA ALA A 38 -18.75 -9.48 -10.43
C ALA A 38 -19.68 -10.63 -10.84
N GLY A 39 -20.37 -10.47 -11.97
CA GLY A 39 -21.16 -11.53 -12.60
C GLY A 39 -20.28 -12.43 -13.47
N LYS A 40 -20.52 -13.75 -13.45
CA LYS A 40 -19.83 -14.71 -14.32
C LYS A 40 -20.52 -14.72 -15.69
N HIS A 41 -19.76 -14.47 -16.78
CA HIS A 41 -20.26 -14.32 -18.17
C HIS A 41 -21.13 -13.08 -18.42
N VAL A 42 -20.98 -12.03 -17.62
CA VAL A 42 -21.63 -10.74 -17.82
C VAL A 42 -20.54 -9.68 -17.97
N ASP A 43 -20.82 -8.63 -18.74
CA ASP A 43 -19.94 -7.47 -18.77
C ASP A 43 -19.97 -6.78 -17.40
N ASN A 44 -18.81 -6.73 -16.75
CA ASN A 44 -18.62 -6.10 -15.46
C ASN A 44 -18.13 -4.65 -15.61
N SER A 45 -18.24 -4.08 -16.80
CA SER A 45 -17.96 -2.67 -17.06
C SER A 45 -18.84 -1.78 -16.18
N PRO A 46 -18.26 -0.69 -15.62
CA PRO A 46 -19.03 0.25 -14.82
C PRO A 46 -20.02 1.01 -15.72
N ASN A 47 -21.28 1.04 -15.29
CA ASN A 47 -22.35 1.81 -15.93
C ASN A 47 -22.75 2.99 -15.01
N GLU A 48 -23.60 3.91 -15.48
CA GLU A 48 -24.06 5.09 -14.73
C GLU A 48 -24.66 4.73 -13.36
N THR A 49 -25.30 3.57 -13.24
CA THR A 49 -26.00 3.11 -12.03
C THR A 49 -25.40 1.87 -11.36
N TRP A 50 -24.37 1.24 -11.93
CA TRP A 50 -23.74 0.04 -11.34
C TRP A 50 -22.23 0.00 -11.54
N CYS A 51 -21.48 -0.45 -10.53
CA CYS A 51 -20.08 -0.78 -10.66
C CYS A 51 -19.67 -1.84 -9.64
N VAL A 52 -18.67 -2.65 -9.99
CA VAL A 52 -18.18 -3.76 -9.18
C VAL A 52 -17.17 -3.27 -8.13
N ASN A 53 -17.31 -3.75 -6.90
CA ASN A 53 -16.30 -3.62 -5.86
C ASN A 53 -15.16 -4.61 -6.13
N TRP A 54 -14.11 -4.20 -6.83
CA TRP A 54 -12.96 -5.08 -7.06
C TRP A 54 -12.16 -5.33 -5.79
N SER A 55 -12.18 -4.40 -4.84
CA SER A 55 -11.48 -4.50 -3.55
C SER A 55 -11.84 -5.77 -2.77
N GLN A 56 -13.06 -6.28 -2.92
CA GLN A 56 -13.55 -7.47 -2.21
C GLN A 56 -12.86 -8.78 -2.65
N TYR A 57 -12.20 -8.79 -3.81
CA TYR A 57 -11.52 -9.99 -4.33
C TYR A 57 -10.05 -10.08 -3.88
N TYR A 58 -9.46 -8.98 -3.38
CA TYR A 58 -8.10 -8.96 -2.86
C TYR A 58 -8.07 -9.48 -1.42
N THR A 59 -8.05 -10.80 -1.28
CA THR A 59 -8.13 -11.48 0.02
C THR A 59 -6.79 -11.99 0.54
N LYS A 60 -5.78 -12.10 -0.32
CA LYS A 60 -4.46 -12.62 0.04
C LYS A 60 -3.40 -11.52 -0.13
N CYS A 61 -2.62 -11.32 0.92
CA CYS A 61 -1.42 -10.51 0.85
C CYS A 61 -0.26 -11.37 0.35
N LEU A 62 0.36 -10.96 -0.76
CA LEU A 62 1.48 -11.66 -1.37
C LEU A 62 2.57 -10.64 -1.74
N PRO A 63 3.86 -11.03 -1.73
CA PRO A 63 4.93 -10.18 -2.21
C PRO A 63 4.65 -9.71 -3.64
N GLY A 64 4.63 -8.39 -3.84
CA GLY A 64 4.46 -7.78 -5.16
C GLY A 64 5.71 -7.92 -6.04
N GLY A 65 5.55 -7.69 -7.34
CA GLY A 65 6.67 -7.72 -8.30
C GLY A 65 7.43 -6.39 -8.43
N LYS A 66 6.93 -5.30 -7.83
CA LYS A 66 7.54 -3.96 -7.88
C LYS A 66 7.53 -3.34 -6.48
N ASN A 67 8.64 -2.70 -6.12
CA ASN A 67 8.76 -1.96 -4.86
C ASN A 67 8.29 -0.50 -5.05
N PRO A 68 7.94 0.21 -3.96
CA PRO A 68 7.52 1.61 -4.01
C PRO A 68 8.56 2.52 -4.69
N PHE A 69 8.11 3.72 -5.10
CA PHE A 69 8.95 4.70 -5.80
C PHE A 69 9.62 4.13 -7.07
N GLN A 70 8.85 3.43 -7.91
CA GLN A 70 9.35 2.79 -9.12
C GLN A 70 10.50 1.79 -8.86
N GLY A 71 10.54 1.21 -7.66
CA GLY A 71 11.56 0.26 -7.27
C GLY A 71 12.78 0.88 -6.58
N ALA A 72 12.80 2.20 -6.33
CA ALA A 72 13.95 2.90 -5.77
C ALA A 72 14.14 2.67 -4.26
N ILE A 73 13.08 2.31 -3.53
CA ILE A 73 13.12 2.14 -2.07
C ILE A 73 12.75 0.69 -1.70
N SER A 74 13.70 -0.02 -1.10
CA SER A 74 13.51 -1.39 -0.61
C SER A 74 14.58 -1.76 0.41
N PHE A 75 14.30 -2.77 1.23
CA PHE A 75 15.26 -3.34 2.20
C PHE A 75 15.73 -4.75 1.80
N ASP A 76 15.52 -5.13 0.53
CA ASP A 76 15.88 -6.45 0.00
C ASP A 76 17.40 -6.63 -0.17
N ASN A 77 18.12 -5.52 -0.37
CA ASN A 77 19.57 -5.49 -0.61
C ASN A 77 20.24 -4.40 0.22
N VAL A 78 21.51 -4.62 0.60
CA VAL A 78 22.27 -3.65 1.42
C VAL A 78 22.40 -2.27 0.76
N GLY A 79 22.63 -2.23 -0.57
CA GLY A 79 22.72 -0.97 -1.30
C GLY A 79 21.42 -0.16 -1.32
N MET A 80 20.28 -0.83 -1.51
CA MET A 80 18.96 -0.21 -1.51
C MET A 80 18.53 0.23 -0.10
N ALA A 81 18.95 -0.51 0.92
CA ALA A 81 18.75 -0.11 2.31
C ALA A 81 19.53 1.17 2.62
N TRP A 82 20.76 1.32 2.13
CA TRP A 82 21.54 2.54 2.31
C TRP A 82 20.94 3.75 1.60
N THR A 83 20.41 3.59 0.38
CA THR A 83 19.72 4.70 -0.29
C THR A 83 18.47 5.13 0.47
N ALA A 84 17.71 4.17 1.00
CA ALA A 84 16.55 4.46 1.85
C ALA A 84 16.94 5.18 3.15
N ILE A 85 18.00 4.74 3.83
CA ILE A 85 18.51 5.39 5.05
C ILE A 85 18.98 6.82 4.77
N PHE A 86 19.71 7.03 3.68
CA PHE A 86 20.18 8.37 3.31
C PHE A 86 19.01 9.34 3.09
N LEU A 87 17.94 8.87 2.45
CA LEU A 87 16.72 9.64 2.23
C LEU A 87 15.97 9.94 3.54
N VAL A 88 15.98 9.02 4.52
CA VAL A 88 15.39 9.27 5.84
C VAL A 88 16.17 10.36 6.59
N ILE A 89 17.51 10.33 6.57
CA ILE A 89 18.36 11.30 7.26
C ILE A 89 18.24 12.70 6.66
N SER A 90 18.00 12.81 5.34
CA SER A 90 17.79 14.10 4.69
C SER A 90 16.47 14.77 5.05
N LEU A 91 15.61 14.12 5.84
CA LEU A 91 14.26 14.58 6.23
C LEU A 91 13.32 14.81 5.04
N GLU A 92 13.62 14.22 3.89
CA GLU A 92 12.81 14.35 2.69
C GLU A 92 12.03 13.05 2.45
N GLY A 93 10.70 13.10 2.46
CA GLY A 93 9.87 11.91 2.21
C GLY A 93 9.96 10.80 3.27
N TRP A 94 10.67 11.03 4.39
CA TRP A 94 10.90 10.02 5.43
C TRP A 94 9.62 9.48 6.06
N THR A 95 8.59 10.33 6.21
CA THR A 95 7.29 9.92 6.76
C THR A 95 6.57 8.93 5.84
N GLU A 96 6.69 9.09 4.52
CA GLU A 96 6.09 8.17 3.55
C GLU A 96 6.71 6.78 3.63
N ILE A 97 8.05 6.71 3.72
CA ILE A 97 8.78 5.46 3.89
C ILE A 97 8.40 4.79 5.21
N MET A 98 8.35 5.57 6.30
CA MET A 98 7.91 5.08 7.60
C MET A 98 6.51 4.47 7.52
N TYR A 99 5.55 5.16 6.89
CA TYR A 99 4.19 4.62 6.74
C TYR A 99 4.16 3.34 5.90
N TYR A 100 4.95 3.24 4.82
CA TYR A 100 5.04 1.99 4.05
C TYR A 100 5.55 0.80 4.86
N VAL A 101 6.57 1.01 5.72
CA VAL A 101 7.08 -0.04 6.60
C VAL A 101 6.07 -0.38 7.69
N GLN A 102 5.41 0.63 8.26
CA GLN A 102 4.39 0.46 9.30
C GLN A 102 3.16 -0.33 8.79
N ASP A 103 2.76 -0.09 7.55
CA ASP A 103 1.68 -0.81 6.89
C ASP A 103 2.00 -2.28 6.69
N ALA A 104 3.25 -2.60 6.34
CA ALA A 104 3.71 -3.96 6.04
C ALA A 104 4.05 -4.78 7.30
N HIS A 105 4.76 -4.19 8.26
CA HIS A 105 5.49 -4.95 9.29
C HIS A 105 4.95 -4.72 10.70
N SER A 106 5.02 -3.49 11.24
CA SER A 106 4.53 -3.23 12.60
C SER A 106 4.18 -1.77 12.86
N PHE A 107 3.20 -1.56 13.74
CA PHE A 107 2.95 -0.23 14.30
C PHE A 107 4.15 0.34 15.07
N TRP A 108 5.02 -0.49 15.66
CA TRP A 108 6.14 -0.02 16.50
C TRP A 108 7.35 0.49 15.70
N ASP A 109 7.31 0.37 14.37
CA ASP A 109 8.45 0.72 13.52
C ASP A 109 8.78 2.21 13.57
N TRP A 110 7.85 3.09 13.98
CA TRP A 110 8.11 4.53 14.13
C TRP A 110 9.28 4.84 15.09
N ILE A 111 9.50 4.00 16.11
CA ILE A 111 10.58 4.21 17.09
C ILE A 111 11.94 4.11 16.39
N TYR A 112 12.10 3.15 15.46
CA TYR A 112 13.33 2.99 14.68
C TYR A 112 13.63 4.24 13.85
N PHE A 113 12.63 4.80 13.17
CA PHE A 113 12.82 6.00 12.34
C PHE A 113 13.14 7.24 13.17
N VAL A 114 12.52 7.41 14.33
CA VAL A 114 12.83 8.54 15.23
C VAL A 114 14.26 8.45 15.76
N LEU A 115 14.72 7.26 16.19
CA LEU A 115 16.08 7.05 16.69
C LEU A 115 17.15 7.19 15.60
N LEU A 116 16.79 6.98 14.33
CA LEU A 116 17.72 7.14 13.22
C LEU A 116 17.99 8.62 12.90
N ILE A 117 17.00 9.48 13.13
CA ILE A 117 17.04 10.91 12.81
C ILE A 117 17.73 11.74 13.92
N VAL A 118 17.49 11.36 15.20
CA VAL A 118 17.98 12.09 16.39
C VAL A 118 19.41 11.70 16.75
#